data_AF-A0A934ETH4-F1
#
_entry.id   AF-A0A934ETH4-F1
#
_cell.length_a   1.000
_cell.length_b   1.000
_cell.length_c   1.000
_cell.angle_alpha   90.00
_cell.angle_beta   90.00
_cell.angle_gamma   90.00
#
_symmetry.space_group_name_H-M   'P 1'
#
loop_
_entity.id
_entity.type
_entity.pdbx_description
1 polymer ?
#
loop_
_entity_poly.entity_id
_entity_poly.type
_entity_poly.pdbx_seq_one_letter_code
_entity_poly.pdbx_strand_id
1 'polypeptide(L)'
;MVIAVLISILLLFCPGLSNAVIPEAHTVCASCHTGKVPSAIKGEINEICMGCHPPHPGRDHPVNVVQEKISGKLPLDKEKRITCITCHEPHGKKTVGKLLRMEINTLCIACHKS
;
A
#
# COMPACT_ATOMS: atom_id res chain seq x y z
N MET A 1 -16.81 -14.18 47.60
CA MET A 1 -16.62 -15.41 46.79
C MET A 1 -17.56 -15.51 45.59
N VAL A 2 -18.79 -14.97 45.64
CA VAL A 2 -19.76 -15.03 44.53
C VAL A 2 -19.41 -14.10 43.35
N ILE A 3 -18.77 -12.95 43.60
CA ILE A 3 -18.40 -11.97 42.56
C ILE A 3 -17.27 -12.47 41.65
N ALA A 4 -16.37 -13.32 42.17
CA ALA A 4 -15.23 -13.85 41.41
C ALA A 4 -15.64 -14.89 40.34
N VAL A 5 -16.75 -15.60 40.56
CA VAL A 5 -17.22 -16.66 39.64
C VAL A 5 -17.94 -16.06 38.41
N LEU A 6 -18.57 -14.90 38.55
CA LEU A 6 -19.27 -14.21 37.45
C LEU A 6 -18.30 -13.64 36.40
N ILE A 7 -17.08 -13.25 36.80
CA ILE A 7 -16.06 -12.72 35.88
C ILE A 7 -15.45 -13.84 35.02
N SER A 8 -15.30 -15.05 35.58
CA SER A 8 -14.77 -16.20 34.85
C SER A 8 -15.72 -16.74 33.77
N ILE A 9 -17.03 -16.54 33.91
CA ILE A 9 -18.04 -17.00 32.94
C ILE A 9 -18.14 -16.02 31.74
N LEU A 10 -17.86 -14.73 31.95
CA LEU A 10 -17.93 -13.71 30.89
C LEU A 10 -16.79 -13.84 29.85
N LEU A 11 -15.66 -14.47 30.21
CA LEU A 11 -14.51 -14.65 29.33
C LEU A 11 -14.58 -15.91 28.46
N LEU A 12 -15.53 -16.83 28.73
CA LEU A 12 -15.72 -18.06 27.95
C LEU A 12 -16.72 -17.92 26.79
N PHE A 13 -17.45 -16.80 26.71
CA PHE A 13 -18.54 -16.59 25.74
C PHE A 13 -18.32 -15.41 24.77
N CYS A 14 -17.08 -14.96 24.56
CA CYS A 14 -16.78 -14.00 23.49
C CYS A 14 -15.90 -14.65 22.42
N PRO A 15 -16.46 -15.39 21.45
CA PRO A 15 -15.72 -15.86 20.27
C PRO A 15 -15.47 -14.72 19.27
N GLY A 16 -15.28 -13.48 19.77
CA GLY A 16 -15.25 -12.25 18.96
C GLY A 16 -13.94 -11.48 19.03
N LEU A 17 -12.97 -11.89 19.85
CA LEU A 17 -11.65 -11.27 19.89
C LEU A 17 -10.64 -12.05 19.06
N SER A 18 -11.03 -12.43 17.85
CA SER A 18 -10.05 -12.56 16.78
C SER A 18 -9.55 -11.15 16.50
N ASN A 19 -8.55 -10.72 17.26
CA ASN A 19 -7.57 -9.79 16.74
C ASN A 19 -7.00 -10.48 15.50
N ALA A 20 -7.65 -10.30 14.35
CA ALA A 20 -6.98 -10.42 13.08
C ALA A 20 -5.88 -9.37 13.15
N VAL A 21 -4.74 -9.77 13.71
CA VAL A 21 -3.47 -9.13 13.47
C VAL A 21 -3.34 -9.23 11.97
N ILE A 22 -3.81 -8.20 11.27
CA ILE A 22 -3.46 -8.02 9.87
C ILE A 22 -1.94 -7.93 9.95
N PRO A 23 -1.19 -8.92 9.45
CA PRO A 23 0.26 -8.78 9.39
C PRO A 23 0.51 -7.46 8.68
N GLU A 24 1.55 -6.70 9.06
CA GLU A 24 1.92 -5.49 8.32
C GLU A 24 1.99 -5.88 6.83
N ALA A 25 0.99 -5.43 6.06
CA ALA A 25 0.56 -6.15 4.85
C ALA A 25 1.62 -6.18 3.75
N HIS A 26 2.65 -5.33 3.87
CA HIS A 26 3.78 -5.23 2.96
C HIS A 26 5.05 -5.99 3.45
N THR A 27 4.95 -6.83 4.49
CA THR A 27 6.08 -7.65 4.99
C THR A 27 6.19 -9.04 4.34
N VAL A 28 5.12 -9.50 3.70
CA VAL A 28 5.09 -10.80 3.01
C VAL A 28 5.52 -10.59 1.55
N CYS A 29 6.80 -10.82 1.27
CA CYS A 29 7.37 -10.61 -0.08
C CYS A 29 6.59 -11.37 -1.17
N ALA A 30 6.16 -12.59 -0.86
CA ALA A 30 5.42 -13.45 -1.78
C ALA A 30 4.01 -12.93 -2.11
N SER A 31 3.49 -11.91 -1.40
CA SER A 31 2.21 -11.29 -1.75
C SER A 31 2.28 -10.56 -3.10
N CYS A 32 3.46 -10.02 -3.44
CA CYS A 32 3.66 -9.28 -4.69
C CYS A 32 4.63 -10.01 -5.64
N HIS A 33 5.62 -10.73 -5.12
CA HIS A 33 6.69 -11.35 -5.90
C HIS A 33 6.46 -12.83 -6.20
N THR A 34 6.98 -13.29 -7.35
CA THR A 34 6.86 -14.68 -7.84
C THR A 34 8.16 -15.48 -7.88
N GLY A 35 9.33 -14.85 -7.70
CA GLY A 35 10.60 -15.49 -8.05
C GLY A 35 11.78 -15.18 -7.13
N LYS A 36 12.96 -15.69 -7.53
CA LYS A 36 14.25 -15.47 -6.86
C LYS A 36 14.87 -14.09 -7.15
N VAL A 37 14.28 -13.31 -8.05
CA VAL A 37 14.78 -11.98 -8.47
C VAL A 37 13.79 -10.88 -8.05
N PRO A 38 14.27 -9.71 -7.56
CA PRO A 38 13.41 -8.67 -7.02
C PRO A 38 12.39 -8.07 -8.00
N SER A 39 12.64 -8.14 -9.31
CA SER A 39 11.75 -7.54 -10.33
C SER A 39 10.59 -8.46 -10.75
N ALA A 40 10.60 -9.73 -10.35
CA ALA A 40 9.53 -10.67 -10.72
C ALA A 40 8.31 -10.48 -9.81
N ILE A 41 7.19 -10.05 -10.38
CA ILE A 41 5.93 -9.78 -9.68
C ILE A 41 4.76 -10.59 -10.24
N LYS A 42 3.67 -10.69 -9.47
CA LYS A 42 2.47 -11.51 -9.74
C LYS A 42 1.52 -10.97 -10.83
N GLY A 43 1.89 -9.89 -11.52
CA GLY A 43 1.04 -9.25 -12.53
C GLY A 43 1.41 -7.80 -12.75
N GLU A 44 0.46 -7.00 -13.24
CA GLU A 44 0.63 -5.56 -13.37
C GLU A 44 0.59 -4.87 -11.99
N ILE A 45 1.40 -3.82 -11.84
CA ILE A 45 1.62 -3.17 -10.53
C ILE A 45 0.32 -2.69 -9.89
N ASN A 46 -0.53 -2.02 -10.67
CA ASN A 46 -1.77 -1.43 -10.15
C ASN A 46 -2.77 -2.52 -9.74
N GLU A 47 -2.80 -3.65 -10.45
CA GLU A 47 -3.67 -4.78 -10.13
C GLU A 47 -3.28 -5.43 -8.79
N ILE A 48 -1.98 -5.59 -8.55
CA ILE A 48 -1.47 -6.13 -7.27
C ILE A 48 -1.89 -5.22 -6.12
N CYS A 49 -1.74 -3.90 -6.26
CA CYS A 49 -2.15 -2.95 -5.24
C CYS A 49 -3.67 -2.99 -5.01
N MET A 50 -4.45 -2.96 -6.08
CA MET A 50 -5.92 -2.94 -6.00
C MET A 50 -6.53 -4.27 -5.55
N GLY A 51 -5.78 -5.37 -5.61
CA GLY A 51 -6.20 -6.66 -5.04
C GLY A 51 -6.47 -6.58 -3.53
N CYS A 52 -5.88 -5.61 -2.84
CA CYS A 52 -6.09 -5.35 -1.41
C CYS A 52 -6.52 -3.90 -1.09
N HIS A 53 -6.09 -2.91 -1.87
CA HIS A 53 -6.43 -1.50 -1.68
C HIS A 53 -7.52 -1.06 -2.66
N PRO A 54 -8.80 -1.05 -2.25
CA PRO A 54 -9.85 -0.57 -3.13
C PRO A 54 -9.63 0.91 -3.46
N PRO A 55 -9.94 1.35 -4.70
CA PRO A 55 -9.88 2.75 -5.05
C PRO A 55 -10.81 3.56 -4.14
N HIS A 56 -10.35 4.74 -3.74
CA HIS A 56 -11.09 5.72 -2.97
C HIS A 56 -11.58 6.84 -3.89
N PRO A 57 -12.87 6.89 -4.22
CA PRO A 57 -13.43 7.96 -5.02
C PRO A 57 -13.09 9.34 -4.43
N GLY A 58 -12.49 10.20 -5.25
CA GLY A 58 -12.16 11.59 -4.87
C GLY A 58 -10.93 11.77 -3.99
N ARG A 59 -10.18 10.70 -3.66
CA ARG A 59 -8.94 10.81 -2.86
C ARG A 59 -7.69 10.24 -3.55
N ASP A 60 -7.88 9.47 -4.62
CA ASP A 60 -6.77 8.88 -5.36
C ASP A 60 -6.34 9.78 -6.53
N HIS A 61 -5.04 9.81 -6.81
CA HIS A 61 -4.50 10.42 -8.02
C HIS A 61 -4.58 9.41 -9.18
N PRO A 62 -4.87 9.84 -10.43
CA PRO A 62 -4.94 8.93 -11.58
C PRO A 62 -3.68 8.09 -11.76
N VAL A 63 -3.88 6.80 -12.01
CA VAL A 63 -2.86 5.82 -12.44
C VAL A 63 -3.23 5.29 -13.83
N ASN A 64 -2.33 4.54 -14.47
CA ASN A 64 -2.41 4.11 -15.88
C ASN A 64 -2.41 5.27 -16.89
N VAL A 65 -1.91 6.44 -16.50
CA VAL A 65 -1.77 7.61 -17.38
C VAL A 65 -0.34 7.66 -17.93
N VAL A 66 -0.19 7.66 -19.25
CA VAL A 66 1.13 7.82 -19.90
C VAL A 66 1.66 9.22 -19.64
N GLN A 67 2.92 9.31 -19.21
CA GLN A 67 3.64 10.57 -19.03
C GLN A 67 5.03 10.45 -19.65
N GLU A 68 5.35 11.33 -20.60
CA GLU A 68 6.68 11.30 -21.22
C GLU A 68 7.75 11.95 -20.35
N LYS A 69 7.36 12.92 -19.52
CA LYS A 69 8.28 13.71 -18.71
C LYS A 69 7.68 14.01 -17.34
N ILE A 70 8.31 13.47 -16.32
CA ILE A 70 8.03 13.77 -14.93
C ILE A 70 9.30 14.21 -14.21
N SER A 71 9.14 15.17 -13.31
CA SER A 71 10.24 15.67 -12.48
C SER A 71 10.61 14.68 -11.38
N GLY A 72 11.75 14.87 -10.73
CA GLY A 72 11.99 14.28 -9.41
C GLY A 72 12.35 12.80 -9.38
N LYS A 73 12.84 12.22 -10.49
CA LYS A 73 13.26 10.80 -10.58
C LYS A 73 12.17 9.82 -10.11
N LEU A 74 10.91 10.16 -10.34
CA LEU A 74 9.78 9.28 -10.06
C LEU A 74 9.77 8.13 -11.08
N PRO A 75 9.56 6.87 -10.65
CA PRO A 75 9.55 5.74 -11.57
C PRO A 75 8.25 5.68 -12.35
N LEU A 76 8.37 5.35 -13.64
CA LEU A 76 7.25 4.94 -14.49
C LEU A 76 7.38 3.45 -14.79
N ASP A 77 6.27 2.83 -15.22
CA ASP A 77 6.35 1.48 -15.78
C ASP A 77 7.06 1.48 -17.16
N LYS A 78 7.23 0.27 -17.72
CA LYS A 78 7.87 0.04 -19.03
C LYS A 78 7.17 0.78 -20.18
N GLU A 79 5.87 1.06 -20.06
CA GLU A 79 5.11 1.84 -21.05
C GLU A 79 5.01 3.33 -20.69
N LYS A 80 5.84 3.81 -19.76
CA LYS A 80 5.87 5.19 -19.28
C LYS A 80 4.56 5.64 -18.62
N ARG A 81 3.80 4.73 -18.01
CA ARG A 81 2.58 5.06 -17.27
C ARG A 81 2.87 5.31 -15.79
N ILE A 82 2.10 6.25 -15.23
CA ILE A 82 2.01 6.44 -13.78
C ILE A 82 1.36 5.20 -13.17
N THR A 83 1.96 4.70 -12.11
CA THR A 83 1.44 3.57 -11.31
C THR A 83 1.37 3.97 -9.84
N CYS A 84 0.78 3.11 -9.00
CA CYS A 84 0.77 3.32 -7.55
C CYS A 84 2.19 3.52 -7.00
N ILE A 85 3.19 2.80 -7.53
CA ILE A 85 4.58 2.88 -7.08
C ILE A 85 5.35 4.09 -7.62
N THR A 86 4.76 4.86 -8.54
CA THR A 86 5.31 6.15 -8.97
C THR A 86 5.37 7.09 -7.78
N CYS A 87 4.32 7.16 -6.96
CA CYS A 87 4.26 8.00 -5.77
C CYS A 87 4.58 7.23 -4.48
N HIS A 88 4.18 5.96 -4.38
CA HIS A 88 4.44 5.13 -3.20
C HIS A 88 5.72 4.27 -3.34
N GLU A 89 6.43 4.07 -2.23
CA GLU A 89 7.56 3.15 -2.12
C GLU A 89 7.15 1.98 -1.21
N PRO A 90 6.79 0.81 -1.77
CA PRO A 90 6.23 -0.31 -1.01
C PRO A 90 7.26 -1.07 -0.15
N HIS A 91 8.56 -0.85 -0.35
CA HIS A 91 9.65 -1.42 0.45
C HIS A 91 10.08 -0.51 1.63
N GLY A 92 9.49 0.68 1.78
CA GLY A 92 9.72 1.61 2.89
C GLY A 92 11.13 2.20 2.99
N LYS A 93 12.01 2.08 1.98
CA LYS A 93 13.44 2.46 2.13
C LYS A 93 13.66 3.96 2.35
N LYS A 94 12.94 4.80 1.61
CA LYS A 94 12.99 6.26 1.69
C LYS A 94 11.61 6.83 1.43
N THR A 95 10.83 6.94 2.50
CA THR A 95 9.45 7.42 2.42
C THR A 95 9.18 8.51 3.45
N VAL A 96 8.34 9.46 3.07
CA VAL A 96 7.56 10.28 4.01
C VAL A 96 6.19 9.61 4.19
N GLY A 97 5.43 9.97 5.22
CA GLY A 97 4.24 9.24 5.69
C GLY A 97 3.36 8.60 4.60
N LYS A 98 2.74 7.46 4.93
CA LYS A 98 1.94 6.63 3.99
C LYS A 98 2.75 6.12 2.78
N LEU A 99 4.05 5.87 2.98
CA LEU A 99 4.96 5.33 1.98
C LEU A 99 5.21 6.27 0.78
N LEU A 100 4.93 7.57 0.89
CA LEU A 100 5.17 8.49 -0.21
C LEU A 100 6.67 8.70 -0.42
N ARG A 101 7.13 8.74 -1.68
CA ARG A 101 8.57 8.93 -2.00
C ARG A 101 9.11 10.31 -1.63
N MET A 102 8.23 11.31 -1.52
CA MET A 102 8.54 12.68 -1.14
C MET A 102 7.28 13.37 -0.62
N GLU A 103 7.44 14.56 -0.05
CA GLU A 103 6.33 15.37 0.46
C GLU A 103 5.24 15.59 -0.61
N ILE A 104 3.97 15.56 -0.18
CA ILE A 104 2.82 15.56 -1.08
C ILE A 104 2.81 16.78 -2.02
N ASN A 105 3.15 17.96 -1.53
CA ASN A 105 3.20 19.18 -2.34
C ASN A 105 4.28 19.08 -3.44
N THR A 106 5.40 18.42 -3.13
CA THR A 106 6.49 18.19 -4.10
C THR A 106 6.07 17.18 -5.17
N LEU A 107 5.26 16.17 -4.81
CA LEU A 107 4.69 15.24 -5.79
C LEU A 107 3.75 15.96 -6.77
N CYS A 108 2.88 16.85 -6.29
CA CYS A 108 1.94 17.58 -7.14
C CYS A 108 2.67 18.35 -8.25
N ILE A 109 3.71 19.11 -7.90
CA ILE A 109 4.48 19.92 -8.85
C ILE A 109 5.44 19.10 -9.71
N ALA A 110 5.61 17.80 -9.44
CA ALA A 110 6.44 16.94 -10.27
C ALA A 110 5.83 16.75 -11.68
N CYS A 111 4.49 16.82 -11.77
CA CYS A 111 3.72 16.72 -13.01
C CYS A 111 2.99 18.03 -13.35
N HIS A 112 2.37 18.68 -12.36
CA HIS A 112 1.64 19.94 -12.54
C HIS A 112 2.60 21.14 -12.39
N LYS A 113 3.53 21.28 -13.33
CA LYS A 113 4.34 22.50 -13.45
C LYS A 113 3.41 23.64 -13.84
N SER A 114 3.56 24.77 -13.15
CA SER A 114 2.85 26.02 -13.41
C SER A 114 2.96 26.44 -14.87
#